data_AF-A0A818KUC5-F1
#
_entry.id   AF-A0A818KUC5-F1
#
_cell.length_a   1.000
_cell.length_b   1.000
_cell.length_c   1.000
_cell.angle_alpha   90.00
_cell.angle_beta   90.00
_cell.angle_gamma   90.00
#
_symmetry.space_group_name_H-M   'P 1'
#
loop_
_entity.id
_entity.type
_entity.pdbx_description
1 polymer ?
#
loop_
_entity_poly.entity_id
_entity_poly.type
_entity_poly.pdbx_seq_one_letter_code
_entity_poly.pdbx_strand_id
1 'polypeptide(L)'
;MSNAGKQMNDCQPMFISEVNSPSRRRQGPPYLTYIISSIPQRFNSTLKELNTVLPGFFNVKHKEPVPHSDSRILRHGDMNASSLLLTNIDLWSAFGWSSSANYSDNDWILIFEDDVRIVSPEIMKTFYEETNITRNHINSSHIIAKTIEESFELAKNDGILYLGTCEPLFNDSKIHHSFDGLMQIRRGMHFCTHAIAYTKWRARKYWNDISISRLLHYEFTLPKIVREWQRLTKTYPFCTAPNVNWPLDSTYFGFFYPDNGTYASIT
;
A
#
# COMPACT_ATOMS: atom_id res chain seq x y z
N MET A 1 -26.06 27.80 -56.81
CA MET A 1 -25.24 26.91 -57.66
C MET A 1 -23.91 26.67 -56.97
N SER A 2 -23.58 25.38 -56.77
CA SER A 2 -22.27 24.72 -56.54
C SER A 2 -21.29 25.19 -55.44
N ASN A 3 -21.24 24.39 -54.38
CA ASN A 3 -20.09 23.64 -53.80
C ASN A 3 -18.64 24.11 -54.01
N ALA A 4 -17.94 24.29 -52.90
CA ALA A 4 -16.67 23.64 -52.56
C ALA A 4 -16.53 23.71 -51.02
N GLY A 5 -16.63 22.63 -50.24
CA GLY A 5 -15.89 21.37 -50.35
C GLY A 5 -14.61 21.43 -49.51
N LYS A 6 -14.72 21.68 -48.18
CA LYS A 6 -13.59 21.53 -47.26
C LYS A 6 -13.48 20.06 -46.87
N GLN A 7 -12.45 19.39 -47.40
CA GLN A 7 -12.02 18.07 -46.98
C GLN A 7 -11.67 18.09 -45.49
N MET A 8 -12.35 17.25 -44.71
CA MET A 8 -11.86 16.81 -43.41
C MET A 8 -10.67 15.91 -43.68
N ASN A 9 -9.50 16.28 -43.17
CA ASN A 9 -8.35 15.40 -43.17
C ASN A 9 -8.65 14.22 -42.24
N ASP A 10 -8.60 13.03 -42.80
CA ASP A 10 -8.62 11.76 -42.08
C ASP A 10 -7.46 11.73 -41.07
N CYS A 11 -7.78 11.85 -39.77
CA CYS A 11 -6.87 11.43 -38.72
C CYS A 11 -6.78 9.90 -38.75
N GLN A 12 -5.82 9.38 -39.51
CA GLN A 12 -5.43 7.98 -39.33
C GLN A 12 -4.82 7.80 -37.93
N PRO A 13 -5.26 6.81 -37.14
CA PRO A 13 -4.59 6.47 -35.90
C PRO A 13 -3.19 5.97 -36.25
N MET A 14 -2.17 6.74 -35.86
CA MET A 14 -0.79 6.25 -35.81
C MET A 14 -0.76 5.09 -34.83
N PHE A 15 -0.59 3.87 -35.33
CA PHE A 15 -0.08 2.76 -34.55
C PHE A 15 1.33 3.13 -34.10
N ILE A 16 1.44 3.65 -32.87
CA ILE A 16 2.73 3.83 -32.21
C ILE A 16 3.18 2.43 -31.80
N SER A 17 4.21 1.95 -32.49
CA SER A 17 4.95 0.74 -32.16
C SER A 17 5.36 0.76 -30.69
N GLU A 18 5.27 -0.42 -30.07
CA GLU A 18 5.64 -0.71 -28.69
C GLU A 18 6.75 0.21 -28.17
N VAL A 19 6.37 1.15 -27.30
CA VAL A 19 7.31 1.98 -26.57
C VAL A 19 8.02 1.06 -25.58
N ASN A 20 9.11 0.46 -26.04
CA ASN A 20 10.17 -0.06 -25.19
C ASN A 20 10.67 1.10 -24.32
N SER A 21 9.99 1.34 -23.20
CA SER A 21 10.39 2.33 -22.21
C SER A 21 11.61 1.78 -21.47
N PRO A 22 12.81 2.40 -21.61
CA PRO A 22 13.93 2.04 -20.77
C PRO A 22 13.67 2.65 -19.40
N SER A 23 12.88 1.95 -18.57
CA SER A 23 12.89 2.21 -17.14
C SER A 23 14.34 2.05 -16.68
N ARG A 24 14.92 3.10 -16.10
CA ARG A 24 16.17 2.95 -15.34
C ARG A 24 15.85 1.97 -14.21
N ARG A 25 16.15 0.69 -14.44
CA ARG A 25 15.95 -0.39 -13.48
C ARG A 25 16.60 -0.01 -12.17
N ARG A 26 15.85 -0.14 -11.08
CA ARG A 26 16.37 -0.16 -9.71
C ARG A 26 17.59 -1.08 -9.68
N GLN A 27 18.73 -0.60 -9.17
CA GLN A 27 19.96 -1.41 -9.06
C GLN A 27 19.92 -2.41 -7.89
N GLY A 28 18.90 -2.34 -7.04
CA GLY A 28 18.73 -3.22 -5.88
C GLY A 28 17.78 -4.41 -6.13
N PRO A 29 17.83 -5.43 -5.26
CA PRO A 29 16.94 -6.58 -5.36
C PRO A 29 15.48 -6.17 -5.08
N PRO A 30 14.49 -6.90 -5.65
CA PRO A 30 13.08 -6.67 -5.38
C PRO A 30 12.75 -6.73 -3.88
N TYR A 31 11.80 -5.92 -3.43
CA TYR A 31 11.41 -5.86 -2.02
C TYR A 31 10.67 -7.14 -1.61
N LEU A 32 11.07 -7.76 -0.49
CA LEU A 32 10.34 -8.90 0.06
C LEU A 32 8.92 -8.47 0.43
N THR A 33 7.94 -9.14 -0.15
CA THR A 33 6.53 -8.80 -0.01
C THR A 33 5.74 -10.05 0.32
N TYR A 34 4.89 -10.00 1.34
CA TYR A 34 3.96 -11.06 1.65
C TYR A 34 2.55 -10.65 1.23
N ILE A 35 1.84 -11.54 0.55
CA ILE A 35 0.39 -11.43 0.37
C ILE A 35 -0.26 -12.44 1.31
N ILE A 36 -1.09 -11.95 2.22
CA ILE A 36 -1.87 -12.78 3.14
C ILE A 36 -3.18 -13.20 2.47
N SER A 37 -3.36 -14.50 2.23
CA SER A 37 -4.56 -15.03 1.59
C SER A 37 -4.88 -16.45 2.05
N SER A 38 -6.15 -16.76 2.30
CA SER A 38 -6.64 -18.14 2.44
C SER A 38 -7.13 -18.73 1.11
N ILE A 39 -7.26 -17.90 0.06
CA ILE A 39 -7.88 -18.28 -1.22
C ILE A 39 -6.83 -18.12 -2.34
N PRO A 40 -6.30 -19.22 -2.90
CA PRO A 40 -5.25 -19.14 -3.93
C PRO A 40 -5.59 -18.25 -5.13
N GLN A 41 -6.86 -18.19 -5.53
CA GLN A 41 -7.32 -17.32 -6.62
C GLN A 41 -7.17 -15.84 -6.29
N ARG A 42 -7.43 -15.43 -5.05
CA ARG A 42 -7.25 -14.04 -4.60
C ARG A 42 -5.78 -13.66 -4.56
N PHE A 43 -4.94 -14.52 -3.98
CA PHE A 43 -3.49 -14.37 -4.03
C PHE A 43 -2.98 -14.17 -5.47
N ASN A 44 -3.40 -15.03 -6.41
CA ASN A 44 -2.96 -14.95 -7.80
C ASN A 44 -3.46 -13.69 -8.51
N SER A 45 -4.68 -13.22 -8.19
CA SER A 45 -5.21 -11.97 -8.74
C SER A 45 -4.36 -10.77 -8.32
N THR A 46 -4.11 -10.62 -7.02
CA THR A 46 -3.29 -9.53 -6.48
C THR A 46 -1.85 -9.62 -6.98
N LEU A 47 -1.25 -10.82 -7.02
CA LEU A 47 0.08 -11.02 -7.59
C LEU A 47 0.16 -10.59 -9.07
N LYS A 48 -0.84 -10.96 -9.88
CA LYS A 48 -0.90 -10.58 -11.29
C LYS A 48 -0.93 -9.06 -11.44
N GLU A 49 -1.72 -8.38 -10.62
CA GLU A 49 -1.84 -6.93 -10.66
C GLU A 49 -0.55 -6.22 -10.24
N LEU A 50 0.05 -6.62 -9.11
CA LEU A 50 1.35 -6.11 -8.67
C LEU A 50 2.41 -6.24 -9.77
N ASN A 51 2.48 -7.40 -10.43
CA ASN A 51 3.43 -7.65 -11.51
C ASN A 51 3.12 -6.89 -12.80
N THR A 52 1.85 -6.57 -13.04
CA THR A 52 1.42 -5.78 -14.20
C THR A 52 1.82 -4.32 -14.01
N VAL A 53 1.57 -3.76 -12.84
CA VAL A 53 1.83 -2.33 -12.57
C VAL A 53 3.30 -2.09 -12.19
N LEU A 54 3.93 -2.99 -11.45
CA LEU A 54 5.30 -2.84 -10.93
C LEU A 54 6.14 -4.10 -11.21
N PRO A 55 6.44 -4.41 -12.48
CA PRO A 55 7.10 -5.65 -12.87
C PRO A 55 8.49 -5.77 -12.23
N GLY A 56 8.69 -6.84 -11.45
CA GLY A 56 9.96 -7.13 -10.78
C GLY A 56 10.30 -6.19 -9.61
N PHE A 57 9.35 -5.36 -9.15
CA PHE A 57 9.57 -4.49 -7.99
C PHE A 57 9.45 -5.25 -6.67
N PHE A 58 8.59 -6.28 -6.63
CA PHE A 58 8.31 -7.10 -5.45
C PHE A 58 8.79 -8.54 -5.63
N ASN A 59 9.36 -9.12 -4.56
CA ASN A 59 9.63 -10.54 -4.41
C ASN A 59 8.52 -11.12 -3.55
N VAL A 60 7.44 -11.55 -4.21
CA VAL A 60 6.19 -11.90 -3.53
C VAL A 60 6.24 -13.32 -2.98
N LYS A 61 5.80 -13.46 -1.73
CA LYS A 61 5.56 -14.74 -1.04
C LYS A 61 4.09 -14.81 -0.62
N HIS A 62 3.51 -15.99 -0.74
CA HIS A 62 2.18 -16.26 -0.20
C HIS A 62 2.29 -16.60 1.29
N LYS A 63 1.37 -16.08 2.09
CA LYS A 63 1.20 -16.45 3.50
C LYS A 63 -0.27 -16.75 3.77
N GLU A 64 -0.55 -17.85 4.43
CA GLU A 64 -1.90 -18.14 4.91
C GLU A 64 -2.22 -17.37 6.21
N PRO A 65 -3.48 -16.92 6.36
CA PRO A 65 -3.96 -16.35 7.60
C PRO A 65 -3.84 -17.34 8.77
N VAL A 66 -3.57 -16.86 9.99
CA VAL A 66 -3.52 -17.67 11.19
C VAL A 66 -4.91 -18.28 11.40
N PRO A 67 -5.08 -19.61 11.49
CA PRO A 67 -6.41 -20.20 11.55
C PRO A 67 -7.26 -19.60 12.67
N HIS A 68 -8.56 -19.38 12.43
CA HIS A 68 -9.50 -18.86 13.45
C HIS A 68 -9.62 -19.77 14.71
N SER A 69 -9.10 -21.00 14.63
CA SER A 69 -8.98 -21.94 15.74
C SER A 69 -7.74 -21.73 16.61
N ASP A 70 -6.82 -20.84 16.23
CA ASP A 70 -5.61 -20.54 17.01
C ASP A 70 -6.01 -19.93 18.37
N SER A 71 -5.47 -20.50 19.45
CA SER A 71 -5.80 -20.11 20.83
C SER A 71 -5.37 -18.69 21.19
N ARG A 72 -4.51 -18.06 20.37
CA ARG A 72 -4.09 -16.65 20.51
C ARG A 72 -5.16 -15.66 20.03
N ILE A 73 -6.13 -16.14 19.24
CA ILE A 73 -7.29 -15.34 18.80
C ILE A 73 -8.30 -15.29 19.94
N LEU A 74 -8.35 -14.14 20.60
CA LEU A 74 -9.36 -13.88 21.62
C LEU A 74 -10.69 -13.63 20.91
N ARG A 75 -11.68 -14.50 21.19
CA ARG A 75 -13.05 -14.34 20.72
C ARG A 75 -13.83 -13.54 21.75
N HIS A 76 -14.35 -12.38 21.38
CA HIS A 76 -15.22 -11.59 22.24
C HIS A 76 -16.49 -11.21 21.48
N GLY A 77 -17.56 -12.00 21.69
CA GLY A 77 -18.77 -11.93 20.87
C GLY A 77 -18.51 -12.33 19.40
N ASP A 78 -19.19 -11.66 18.46
CA ASP A 78 -19.01 -11.85 17.01
C ASP A 78 -17.77 -11.12 16.44
N MET A 79 -17.01 -10.43 17.30
CA MET A 79 -15.83 -9.68 16.87
C MET A 79 -14.58 -10.55 16.99
N ASN A 80 -14.15 -11.10 15.85
CA ASN A 80 -12.87 -11.77 15.73
C ASN A 80 -11.75 -10.71 15.74
N ALA A 81 -10.85 -10.76 16.74
CA ALA A 81 -9.53 -10.18 16.58
C ALA A 81 -8.91 -10.86 15.35
N SER A 82 -8.86 -10.12 14.23
CA SER A 82 -8.82 -10.73 12.91
C SER A 82 -7.57 -11.59 12.75
N SER A 83 -7.77 -12.82 12.28
CA SER A 83 -6.71 -13.74 11.87
C SER A 83 -5.55 -13.03 11.14
N LEU A 84 -5.89 -12.04 10.32
CA LEU A 84 -4.98 -11.17 9.57
C LEU A 84 -4.03 -10.35 10.46
N LEU A 85 -4.49 -9.81 11.58
CA LEU A 85 -3.62 -9.10 12.53
C LEU A 85 -2.57 -10.03 13.11
N LEU A 86 -2.97 -11.23 13.53
CA LEU A 86 -2.03 -12.22 14.06
C LEU A 86 -1.05 -12.70 12.99
N THR A 87 -1.50 -12.85 11.73
CA THR A 87 -0.60 -13.17 10.63
C THR A 87 0.41 -12.05 10.37
N ASN A 88 -0.04 -10.80 10.36
CA ASN A 88 0.83 -9.64 10.24
C ASN A 88 1.90 -9.64 11.34
N ILE A 89 1.47 -9.84 12.58
CA ILE A 89 2.32 -9.99 13.76
C ILE A 89 3.33 -11.14 13.61
N ASP A 90 2.89 -12.32 13.17
CA ASP A 90 3.73 -13.51 13.03
C ASP A 90 4.77 -13.28 11.93
N LEU A 91 4.38 -12.66 10.82
CA LEU A 91 5.27 -12.27 9.73
C LEU A 91 6.30 -11.22 10.19
N TRP A 92 5.88 -10.20 10.94
CA TRP A 92 6.78 -9.17 11.46
C TRP A 92 7.78 -9.75 12.45
N SER A 93 7.32 -10.59 13.36
CA SER A 93 8.18 -11.26 14.32
C SER A 93 9.17 -12.17 13.60
N ALA A 94 8.70 -13.04 12.71
CA ALA A 94 9.57 -13.95 11.96
C ALA A 94 10.63 -13.21 11.14
N PHE A 95 10.25 -12.12 10.47
CA PHE A 95 11.19 -11.32 9.68
C PHE A 95 12.19 -10.57 10.58
N GLY A 96 11.70 -9.89 11.62
CA GLY A 96 12.51 -9.11 12.56
C GLY A 96 13.57 -9.95 13.28
N TRP A 97 13.23 -11.19 13.63
CA TRP A 97 14.11 -12.14 14.31
C TRP A 97 14.89 -13.05 13.36
N SER A 98 14.67 -12.99 12.04
CA SER A 98 15.41 -13.83 11.11
C SER A 98 16.90 -13.46 11.13
N SER A 99 17.76 -14.45 11.40
CA SER A 99 19.22 -14.34 11.28
C SER A 99 19.69 -14.38 9.82
N SER A 100 18.76 -14.26 8.86
CA SER A 100 19.09 -14.34 7.44
C SER A 100 20.08 -13.23 7.08
N ALA A 101 21.29 -13.64 6.68
CA ALA A 101 22.41 -12.75 6.36
C ALA A 101 22.11 -11.79 5.20
N ASN A 102 21.01 -12.04 4.47
CA ASN A 102 20.63 -11.30 3.28
C ASN A 102 19.79 -10.05 3.57
N TYR A 103 19.40 -9.80 4.83
CA TYR A 103 18.59 -8.63 5.17
C TYR A 103 19.21 -7.79 6.30
N SER A 104 19.49 -6.53 5.98
CA SER A 104 19.92 -5.50 6.94
C SER A 104 18.77 -5.09 7.86
N ASP A 105 19.10 -4.43 8.98
CA ASP A 105 18.09 -3.92 9.90
C ASP A 105 17.19 -2.85 9.27
N ASN A 106 17.69 -2.14 8.27
CA ASN A 106 16.98 -1.07 7.56
C ASN A 106 16.23 -1.58 6.32
N ASP A 107 16.28 -2.88 6.03
CA ASP A 107 15.59 -3.42 4.86
C ASP A 107 14.09 -3.46 5.10
N TRP A 108 13.36 -3.10 4.05
CA TRP A 108 11.90 -3.04 4.06
C TRP A 108 11.27 -4.39 3.68
N ILE A 109 10.29 -4.79 4.48
CA ILE A 109 9.33 -5.84 4.19
C ILE A 109 7.97 -5.19 3.96
N LEU A 110 7.23 -5.69 2.98
CA LEU A 110 5.86 -5.28 2.72
C LEU A 110 4.90 -6.42 3.04
N ILE A 111 3.73 -6.07 3.56
CA ILE A 111 2.63 -7.00 3.78
C ILE A 111 1.37 -6.40 3.15
N PHE A 112 0.76 -7.20 2.28
CA PHE A 112 -0.48 -6.91 1.61
C PHE A 112 -1.52 -7.97 1.99
N GLU A 113 -2.77 -7.55 2.08
CA GLU A 113 -3.93 -8.44 2.10
C GLU A 113 -4.30 -8.82 0.64
N ASP A 114 -5.09 -9.88 0.48
CA ASP A 114 -5.38 -10.46 -0.83
C ASP A 114 -6.43 -9.73 -1.66
N ASP A 115 -7.03 -8.69 -1.09
CA ASP A 115 -7.97 -7.77 -1.71
C ASP A 115 -7.33 -6.44 -2.11
N VAL A 116 -6.03 -6.28 -1.86
CA VAL A 116 -5.30 -5.09 -2.25
C VAL A 116 -5.21 -4.99 -3.77
N ARG A 117 -5.52 -3.79 -4.26
CA ARG A 117 -5.40 -3.36 -5.66
C ARG A 117 -4.48 -2.15 -5.74
N ILE A 118 -3.72 -2.01 -6.82
CA ILE A 118 -2.97 -0.77 -7.09
C ILE A 118 -3.92 0.21 -7.76
N VAL A 119 -3.94 1.46 -7.29
CA VAL A 119 -4.67 2.52 -7.99
C VAL A 119 -4.10 2.65 -9.40
N SER A 120 -4.91 2.28 -10.39
CA SER A 120 -4.41 2.15 -11.75
C SER A 120 -3.91 3.50 -12.29
N PRO A 121 -2.94 3.49 -13.20
CA PRO A 121 -2.50 4.68 -13.92
C PRO A 121 -3.63 5.49 -14.56
N GLU A 122 -4.66 4.82 -15.04
CA GLU A 122 -5.84 5.42 -15.67
C GLU A 122 -6.72 6.10 -14.62
N ILE A 123 -6.91 5.49 -13.46
CA ILE A 123 -7.60 6.11 -12.33
C ILE A 123 -6.82 7.34 -11.83
N MET A 124 -5.49 7.21 -11.71
CA MET A 124 -4.60 8.33 -11.41
C MET A 124 -4.69 9.42 -12.48
N LYS A 125 -4.74 9.05 -13.76
CA LYS A 125 -4.89 9.98 -14.89
C LYS A 125 -6.24 10.71 -14.84
N THR A 126 -7.34 10.03 -14.51
CA THR A 126 -8.64 10.69 -14.27
C THR A 126 -8.52 11.69 -13.13
N PHE A 127 -7.89 11.32 -12.01
CA PHE A 127 -7.62 12.26 -10.92
C PHE A 127 -6.79 13.47 -11.37
N TYR A 128 -5.83 13.30 -12.29
CA TYR A 128 -4.94 14.38 -12.72
C TYR A 128 -5.48 15.23 -13.88
N GLU A 129 -6.23 14.66 -14.81
CA GLU A 129 -6.88 15.40 -15.90
C GLU A 129 -7.88 16.42 -15.36
N GLU A 130 -8.61 16.08 -14.30
CA GLU A 130 -9.52 17.00 -13.58
C GLU A 130 -8.78 18.16 -12.90
N THR A 131 -7.46 18.03 -12.66
CA THR A 131 -6.64 19.07 -12.01
C THR A 131 -5.86 19.96 -12.99
N ASN A 132 -6.10 19.86 -14.30
CA ASN A 132 -5.34 20.55 -15.36
C ASN A 132 -3.82 20.24 -15.38
N ILE A 133 -3.38 19.16 -14.72
CA ILE A 133 -1.99 18.71 -14.80
C ILE A 133 -1.83 17.91 -16.10
N THR A 134 -1.68 18.62 -17.22
CA THR A 134 -1.39 18.02 -18.53
C THR A 134 0.08 17.63 -18.58
N ARG A 135 0.39 16.39 -18.17
CA ARG A 135 1.70 15.79 -18.44
C ARG A 135 1.54 14.64 -19.42
N ASN A 136 1.85 14.94 -20.68
CA ASN A 136 2.00 13.93 -21.72
C ASN A 136 3.10 12.94 -21.31
N HIS A 137 2.77 11.64 -21.32
CA HIS A 137 3.69 10.51 -21.24
C HIS A 137 4.44 10.30 -19.91
N ILE A 138 3.77 10.36 -18.76
CA ILE A 138 4.39 9.80 -17.56
C ILE A 138 4.17 8.28 -17.50
N ASN A 139 5.26 7.53 -17.46
CA ASN A 139 5.24 6.11 -17.10
C ASN A 139 4.83 6.02 -15.61
N SER A 140 3.55 5.76 -15.39
CA SER A 140 2.89 5.66 -14.08
C SER A 140 3.55 4.64 -13.16
N SER A 141 4.01 3.50 -13.68
CA SER A 141 4.78 2.52 -12.92
C SER A 141 6.04 3.12 -12.33
N HIS A 142 6.73 3.97 -13.10
CA HIS A 142 7.92 4.67 -12.61
C HIS A 142 7.58 5.69 -11.51
N ILE A 143 6.48 6.44 -11.64
CA ILE A 143 5.99 7.35 -10.59
C ILE A 143 5.73 6.57 -9.30
N ILE A 144 4.93 5.52 -9.38
CA ILE A 144 4.50 4.73 -8.22
C ILE A 144 5.74 4.15 -7.53
N ALA A 145 6.63 3.50 -8.30
CA ALA A 145 7.88 2.94 -7.79
C ALA A 145 8.74 3.99 -7.07
N LYS A 146 9.02 5.10 -7.74
CA LYS A 146 9.89 6.15 -7.20
C LYS A 146 9.26 6.83 -5.97
N THR A 147 7.94 7.00 -5.96
CA THR A 147 7.26 7.60 -4.81
C THR A 147 7.23 6.65 -3.62
N ILE A 148 7.09 5.33 -3.83
CA ILE A 148 7.26 4.35 -2.76
C ILE A 148 8.70 4.42 -2.19
N GLU A 149 9.71 4.53 -3.04
CA GLU A 149 11.11 4.67 -2.61
C GLU A 149 11.38 5.97 -1.83
N GLU A 150 10.83 7.10 -2.29
CA GLU A 150 10.87 8.37 -1.54
C GLU A 150 10.17 8.27 -0.19
N SER A 151 9.04 7.55 -0.15
CA SER A 151 8.30 7.30 1.08
C SER A 151 9.11 6.46 2.07
N PHE A 152 9.87 5.48 1.58
CA PHE A 152 10.80 4.71 2.41
C PHE A 152 11.93 5.56 2.99
N GLU A 153 12.51 6.45 2.18
CA GLU A 153 13.59 7.33 2.66
C GLU A 153 13.09 8.30 3.74
N LEU A 154 11.88 8.85 3.59
CA LEU A 154 11.25 9.69 4.61
C LEU A 154 10.92 8.90 5.88
N ALA A 155 10.44 7.67 5.74
CA ALA A 155 10.00 6.82 6.83
C ALA A 155 11.15 6.01 7.49
N LYS A 156 12.39 6.11 7.02
CA LYS A 156 13.51 5.25 7.47
C LYS A 156 13.76 5.27 8.98
N ASN A 157 13.60 6.43 9.61
CA ASN A 157 13.82 6.60 11.05
C ASN A 157 12.64 6.08 11.89
N ASP A 158 11.45 6.06 11.33
CA ASP A 158 10.25 5.52 12.00
C ASP A 158 10.14 4.01 11.81
N GLY A 159 10.63 3.55 10.66
CA GLY A 159 10.68 2.15 10.25
C GLY A 159 9.32 1.56 9.89
N ILE A 160 8.30 2.39 9.67
CA ILE A 160 6.93 2.01 9.33
C ILE A 160 6.38 2.97 8.27
N LEU A 161 5.76 2.41 7.23
CA LEU A 161 5.11 3.14 6.15
C LEU A 161 3.77 2.50 5.82
N TYR A 162 2.73 3.31 5.74
CA TYR A 162 1.41 2.90 5.31
C TYR A 162 1.20 3.25 3.83
N LEU A 163 0.82 2.26 3.03
CA LEU A 163 0.68 2.37 1.59
C LEU A 163 -0.79 2.27 1.12
N GLY A 164 -1.71 2.02 2.06
CA GLY A 164 -3.12 1.73 1.78
C GLY A 164 -4.09 2.93 1.83
N THR A 165 -5.38 2.67 1.57
CA THR A 165 -6.45 3.70 1.45
C THR A 165 -7.52 3.77 2.53
N CYS A 166 -7.29 3.15 3.69
CA CYS A 166 -8.16 3.33 4.85
C CYS A 166 -7.88 4.70 5.48
N GLU A 167 -8.57 5.73 4.98
CA GLU A 167 -8.47 7.15 5.37
C GLU A 167 -7.78 7.40 6.72
N PRO A 168 -6.45 7.57 6.72
CA PRO A 168 -5.78 7.87 7.96
C PRO A 168 -6.15 9.31 8.36
N LEU A 169 -6.48 9.51 9.63
CA LEU A 169 -6.66 10.85 10.19
C LEU A 169 -5.30 11.54 10.24
N PHE A 170 -5.09 12.57 9.42
CA PHE A 170 -3.81 13.27 9.36
C PHE A 170 -3.54 14.00 10.67
N ASN A 171 -2.32 13.79 11.20
CA ASN A 171 -1.91 14.31 12.50
C ASN A 171 -0.77 15.33 12.39
N ASP A 172 -0.26 15.56 11.19
CA ASP A 172 0.82 16.51 10.94
C ASP A 172 0.42 17.48 9.83
N SER A 173 0.64 18.77 10.07
CA SER A 173 0.49 19.83 9.07
C SER A 173 1.60 19.81 8.04
N LYS A 174 2.71 19.13 8.33
CA LYS A 174 3.85 19.03 7.40
C LYS A 174 3.55 18.04 6.29
N ILE A 175 3.45 18.58 5.08
CA ILE A 175 3.22 17.81 3.86
C ILE A 175 4.54 17.71 3.11
N HIS A 176 4.98 16.49 2.84
CA HIS A 176 6.05 16.24 1.88
C HIS A 176 5.41 15.94 0.53
N HIS A 177 5.87 16.57 -0.54
CA HIS A 177 5.39 16.25 -1.89
C HIS A 177 6.37 15.28 -2.55
N SER A 178 5.85 14.30 -3.30
CA SER A 178 6.66 13.45 -4.17
C SER A 178 7.38 14.28 -5.23
N PHE A 179 8.42 13.70 -5.86
CA PHE A 179 9.20 14.41 -6.88
C PHE A 179 8.37 15.01 -8.03
N ASP A 180 7.25 14.39 -8.37
CA ASP A 180 6.39 14.82 -9.45
C ASP A 180 5.32 15.82 -8.99
N GLY A 181 5.16 16.02 -7.68
CA GLY A 181 4.13 16.84 -7.04
C GLY A 181 2.75 16.19 -7.03
N LEU A 182 2.62 14.95 -7.49
CA LEU A 182 1.35 14.26 -7.68
C LEU A 182 0.87 13.52 -6.42
N MET A 183 1.80 13.23 -5.52
CA MET A 183 1.53 12.59 -4.24
C MET A 183 1.99 13.49 -3.08
N GLN A 184 1.27 13.42 -1.98
CA GLN A 184 1.65 13.90 -0.66
C GLN A 184 2.05 12.71 0.21
N ILE A 185 3.09 12.90 1.01
CA ILE A 185 3.57 11.97 2.01
C ILE A 185 3.48 12.71 3.35
N ARG A 186 2.65 12.21 4.26
CA ARG A 186 2.33 12.88 5.53
C ARG A 186 2.07 11.87 6.63
N ARG A 187 2.20 12.29 7.89
CA ARG A 187 1.93 11.40 9.03
C ARG A 187 0.43 11.26 9.29
N GLY A 188 0.00 10.01 9.47
CA GLY A 188 -1.39 9.66 9.73
C GLY A 188 -1.60 8.92 11.04
N MET A 189 -2.78 9.06 11.61
CA MET A 189 -3.37 8.20 12.64
C MET A 189 -4.45 7.33 12.02
N HIS A 190 -4.89 6.26 12.70
CA HIS A 190 -6.04 5.44 12.24
C HIS A 190 -5.82 4.70 10.90
N PHE A 191 -4.66 4.09 10.70
CA PHE A 191 -4.41 3.26 9.51
C PHE A 191 -4.91 1.82 9.69
N CYS A 192 -5.10 1.11 8.57
CA CYS A 192 -5.38 -0.33 8.54
C CYS A 192 -4.15 -1.13 8.10
N THR A 193 -4.19 -2.46 8.21
CA THR A 193 -3.05 -3.32 7.84
C THR A 193 -3.08 -3.81 6.40
N HIS A 194 -4.10 -3.45 5.59
CA HIS A 194 -4.27 -3.99 4.24
C HIS A 194 -3.02 -3.83 3.37
N ALA A 195 -2.34 -2.68 3.42
CA ALA A 195 -1.08 -2.48 2.72
C ALA A 195 -0.08 -1.66 3.54
N ILE A 196 0.92 -2.34 4.09
CA ILE A 196 1.86 -1.73 5.04
C ILE A 196 3.28 -2.26 4.85
N ALA A 197 4.25 -1.42 5.16
CA ALA A 197 5.66 -1.75 5.08
C ALA A 197 6.37 -1.43 6.40
N TYR A 198 7.36 -2.25 6.74
CA TYR A 198 8.18 -2.11 7.94
C TYR A 198 9.63 -2.35 7.62
N THR A 199 10.51 -1.71 8.38
CA THR A 199 11.91 -2.13 8.46
C THR A 199 12.06 -3.33 9.38
N LYS A 200 13.11 -4.14 9.18
CA LYS A 200 13.41 -5.30 10.03
C LYS A 200 13.54 -4.92 11.51
N TRP A 201 14.23 -3.82 11.84
CA TRP A 201 14.36 -3.37 13.23
C TRP A 201 13.01 -2.96 13.84
N ARG A 202 12.14 -2.31 13.06
CA ARG A 202 10.84 -1.87 13.56
C ARG A 202 9.90 -3.04 13.80
N ALA A 203 9.95 -4.04 12.92
CA ALA A 203 9.19 -5.27 13.06
C ALA A 203 9.47 -5.97 14.41
N ARG A 204 10.73 -6.00 14.87
CA ARG A 204 11.10 -6.53 16.21
C ARG A 204 10.43 -5.75 17.35
N LYS A 205 10.44 -4.42 17.28
CA LYS A 205 9.90 -3.55 18.34
C LYS A 205 8.37 -3.61 18.39
N TYR A 206 7.74 -3.68 17.23
CA TYR A 206 6.29 -3.61 17.09
C TYR A 206 5.54 -4.69 17.89
N TRP A 207 6.05 -5.94 17.90
CA TRP A 207 5.44 -7.03 18.68
C TRP A 207 5.38 -6.71 20.17
N ASN A 208 6.45 -6.13 20.72
CA ASN A 208 6.49 -5.75 22.12
C ASN A 208 5.48 -4.63 22.41
N ASP A 209 5.44 -3.63 21.54
CA ASP A 209 4.54 -2.49 21.71
C ASP A 209 3.03 -2.89 21.61
N ILE A 210 2.69 -3.81 20.68
CA ILE A 210 1.32 -4.31 20.53
C ILE A 210 0.93 -5.24 21.67
N SER A 211 1.83 -6.12 22.10
CA SER A 211 1.59 -7.00 23.25
C SER A 211 1.21 -6.21 24.50
N ILE A 212 1.88 -5.09 24.77
CA ILE A 212 1.55 -4.17 25.87
C ILE A 212 0.16 -3.54 25.66
N SER A 213 -0.14 -3.10 24.44
CA SER A 213 -1.42 -2.45 24.09
C SER A 213 -2.62 -3.40 24.20
N ARG A 214 -2.44 -4.69 23.89
CA ARG A 214 -3.47 -5.74 24.01
C ARG A 214 -3.92 -5.98 25.44
N LEU A 215 -3.05 -5.76 26.43
CA LEU A 215 -3.36 -6.01 27.84
C LEU A 215 -4.26 -4.92 28.46
N LEU A 216 -4.39 -3.77 27.80
CA LEU A 216 -5.06 -2.60 28.37
C LEU A 216 -6.52 -2.42 27.92
N HIS A 217 -7.02 -3.23 26.97
CA HIS A 217 -8.36 -3.06 26.40
C HIS A 217 -9.19 -4.35 26.42
N TYR A 218 -10.44 -4.23 26.88
CA TYR A 218 -11.44 -5.32 26.89
C TYR A 218 -12.14 -5.51 25.53
N GLU A 219 -11.93 -4.60 24.56
CA GLU A 219 -12.51 -4.67 23.22
C GLU A 219 -11.44 -4.94 22.16
N PHE A 220 -11.55 -6.08 21.48
CA PHE A 220 -10.45 -6.71 20.70
C PHE A 220 -10.45 -6.41 19.19
N THR A 221 -10.96 -5.26 18.75
CA THR A 221 -10.90 -4.97 17.31
C THR A 221 -9.50 -4.49 16.91
N LEU A 222 -8.99 -4.99 15.78
CA LEU A 222 -7.71 -4.59 15.20
C LEU A 222 -7.55 -3.06 15.11
N PRO A 223 -8.54 -2.29 14.60
CA PRO A 223 -8.44 -0.82 14.57
C PRO A 223 -8.27 -0.18 15.95
N LYS A 224 -8.91 -0.71 17.01
CA LYS A 224 -8.76 -0.18 18.37
C LYS A 224 -7.37 -0.48 18.94
N ILE A 225 -6.85 -1.70 18.74
CA ILE A 225 -5.50 -2.08 19.16
C ILE A 225 -4.45 -1.20 18.48
N VAL A 226 -4.56 -0.99 17.17
CA VAL A 226 -3.64 -0.13 16.41
C VAL A 226 -3.73 1.31 16.91
N ARG A 227 -4.94 1.88 17.06
CA ARG A 227 -5.12 3.25 17.58
C ARG A 227 -4.50 3.42 18.96
N GLU A 228 -4.70 2.46 19.85
CA GLU A 228 -4.12 2.51 21.20
C GLU A 228 -2.59 2.44 21.15
N TRP A 229 -2.05 1.52 20.35
CA TRP A 229 -0.61 1.41 20.13
C TRP A 229 -0.02 2.74 19.64
N GLN A 230 -0.67 3.41 18.68
CA GLN A 230 -0.26 4.74 18.21
C GLN A 230 -0.32 5.79 19.34
N ARG A 231 -1.40 5.79 20.12
CA ARG A 231 -1.61 6.73 21.24
C ARG A 231 -0.52 6.60 22.31
N LEU A 232 -0.16 5.37 22.66
CA LEU A 232 0.83 5.03 23.69
C LEU A 232 2.26 5.28 23.20
N THR A 233 2.60 4.81 22.00
CA THR A 233 3.98 4.89 21.48
C THR A 233 4.29 6.22 20.79
N LYS A 234 3.28 7.05 20.53
CA LYS A 234 3.38 8.24 19.68
C LYS A 234 3.96 7.93 18.29
N THR A 235 3.72 6.70 17.80
CA THR A 235 4.16 6.28 16.47
C THR A 235 3.05 6.55 15.47
N TYR A 236 3.33 7.42 14.51
CA TYR A 236 2.42 7.77 13.42
C TYR A 236 3.11 7.44 12.10
N PRO A 237 2.66 6.42 11.36
CA PRO A 237 3.31 6.07 10.10
C PRO A 237 3.19 7.23 9.11
N PHE A 238 4.20 7.34 8.26
CA PHE A 238 4.02 8.05 7.01
C PHE A 238 2.95 7.34 6.19
N CYS A 239 2.11 8.12 5.55
CA CYS A 239 1.07 7.68 4.65
C CYS A 239 1.28 8.43 3.34
N THR A 240 1.19 7.71 2.23
CA THR A 240 1.30 8.31 0.91
C THR A 240 -0.07 8.42 0.26
N ALA A 241 -0.33 9.58 -0.32
CA ALA A 241 -1.63 10.08 -0.73
C ALA A 241 -1.55 10.79 -2.07
N PRO A 242 -2.58 10.81 -2.91
CA PRO A 242 -2.67 11.78 -3.99
C PRO A 242 -2.68 13.24 -3.47
N ASN A 243 -1.99 14.15 -4.16
CA ASN A 243 -1.97 15.59 -3.89
C ASN A 243 -3.18 16.30 -4.53
N VAL A 244 -4.38 15.81 -4.23
CA VAL A 244 -5.64 16.38 -4.75
C VAL A 244 -6.49 16.90 -3.60
N ASN A 245 -6.90 18.16 -3.71
CA ASN A 245 -7.92 18.73 -2.84
C ASN A 245 -9.29 18.31 -3.39
N TRP A 246 -9.94 17.44 -2.62
CA TRP A 246 -11.36 17.08 -2.52
C TRP A 246 -12.40 17.50 -3.61
N PRO A 247 -13.39 16.63 -3.94
CA PRO A 247 -13.65 15.33 -3.34
C PRO A 247 -12.82 14.22 -3.94
N LEU A 248 -11.82 13.78 -3.19
CA LEU A 248 -11.51 12.36 -3.20
C LEU A 248 -12.70 11.74 -2.49
N ASP A 249 -13.47 10.91 -3.18
CA ASP A 249 -14.35 10.01 -2.43
C ASP A 249 -13.47 9.27 -1.40
N SER A 250 -13.94 9.21 -0.16
CA SER A 250 -13.28 8.56 1.00
C SER A 250 -12.80 7.13 0.74
N THR A 251 -13.22 6.55 -0.38
CA THR A 251 -12.91 5.23 -0.90
C THR A 251 -11.50 5.11 -1.52
N TYR A 252 -10.86 6.19 -1.97
CA TYR A 252 -9.58 6.10 -2.74
C TYR A 252 -8.49 7.08 -2.27
N PHE A 253 -7.57 6.58 -1.43
CA PHE A 253 -6.44 7.35 -0.86
C PHE A 253 -5.11 6.57 -0.88
N GLY A 254 -4.17 6.84 -1.76
CA GLY A 254 -2.82 6.24 -1.69
C GLY A 254 -2.55 5.26 -2.83
N PHE A 255 -1.56 4.38 -2.68
CA PHE A 255 -1.17 3.47 -3.79
C PHE A 255 -2.02 2.23 -3.87
N PHE A 256 -2.57 1.78 -2.73
CA PHE A 256 -3.21 0.48 -2.61
C PHE A 256 -4.59 0.59 -1.95
N TYR A 257 -5.66 0.16 -2.63
CA TYR A 257 -7.01 0.15 -2.04
C TYR A 257 -7.51 -1.26 -1.82
N PRO A 258 -8.33 -1.50 -0.76
CA PRO A 258 -9.05 -2.74 -0.61
C PRO A 258 -10.23 -2.77 -1.60
N ASP A 259 -10.36 -3.87 -2.33
CA ASP A 259 -11.52 -4.15 -3.19
C ASP A 259 -12.74 -4.51 -2.32
N ASN A 260 -13.43 -3.49 -1.81
CA ASN A 260 -14.62 -3.66 -0.96
C ASN A 260 -15.82 -4.29 -1.69
N GLY A 261 -15.80 -4.35 -3.03
CA GLY A 261 -16.98 -4.64 -3.85
C GLY A 261 -17.02 -6.05 -4.42
N THR A 262 -15.87 -6.69 -4.68
CA THR A 262 -15.89 -7.98 -5.37
C THR A 262 -16.03 -9.14 -4.40
N TYR A 263 -15.54 -9.03 -3.16
CA TYR A 263 -15.70 -10.07 -2.15
C TYR A 263 -15.55 -9.49 -0.74
N ALA A 264 -16.52 -9.74 0.15
CA ALA A 264 -16.39 -9.36 1.55
C ALA A 264 -15.04 -9.85 2.12
N SER A 265 -14.29 -8.95 2.74
CA SER A 265 -13.16 -9.30 3.60
C SER A 265 -13.66 -10.35 4.59
N ILE A 266 -13.00 -11.50 4.69
CA ILE A 266 -13.41 -12.56 5.62
C ILE A 266 -13.19 -12.00 7.04
N THR A 267 -14.28 -11.52 7.65
CA THR A 267 -14.37 -11.14 9.07
C THR A 267 -14.54 -12.37 9.95
#